data_AF-B8HNK8-F1
#
_entry.id   AF-B8HNK8-F1
#
_cell.length_a   1.000
_cell.length_b   1.000
_cell.length_c   1.000
_cell.angle_alpha   90.00
_cell.angle_beta   90.00
_cell.angle_gamma   90.00
#
_symmetry.space_group_name_H-M   'P 1'
#
loop_
_entity.id
_entity.type
_entity.pdbx_description
1 polymer ?
#
loop_
_entity_poly.entity_id
_entity_poly.type
_entity_poly.pdbx_seq_one_letter_code
_entity_poly.pdbx_strand_id
1 'polypeptide(L)' 'MAAIAIFSVQNATPVALKFLLFESIQMPLGVLLALIASLSLLVTLLLPLLIRLTGSRANDDANEQDWV' A
#
# COMPACT_ATOMS: atom_id res chain seq x y z
N MET A 1 16.42 -0.98 4.70
CA MET A 1 15.53 0.19 4.53
C MET A 1 16.30 1.45 4.13
N ALA A 2 17.32 1.87 4.88
CA ALA A 2 18.12 3.07 4.53
C ALA A 2 18.79 3.00 3.15
N ALA A 3 19.30 1.84 2.72
CA ALA A 3 19.96 1.69 1.42
C ALA A 3 19.07 2.05 0.22
N ILE A 4 17.76 1.73 0.28
CA ILE A 4 16.81 2.03 -0.81
C ILE A 4 16.52 3.52 -0.84
N ALA A 5 16.35 4.16 0.33
CA ALA A 5 16.17 5.60 0.43
C ALA A 5 17.42 6.38 -0.03
N ILE A 6 18.62 5.93 0.35
CA ILE A 6 19.89 6.55 -0.06
C ILE A 6 20.12 6.36 -1.57
N PHE A 7 19.88 5.16 -2.09
CA PHE A 7 19.93 4.90 -3.53
C PHE A 7 18.90 5.76 -4.28
N SER A 8 17.73 5.96 -3.70
CA SER A 8 16.68 6.81 -4.24
C SER A 8 17.01 8.31 -4.23
N VAL A 9 17.77 8.79 -3.24
CA VAL A 9 18.24 10.19 -3.15
C VAL A 9 19.37 10.44 -4.15
N GLN A 10 20.26 9.45 -4.34
CA GLN A 10 21.41 9.58 -5.22
C GLN A 10 21.09 9.24 -6.69
N ASN A 11 20.04 8.47 -6.95
CA ASN A 11 19.61 8.10 -8.28
C ASN A 11 18.57 9.09 -8.82
N ALA A 12 19.05 10.18 -9.42
CA ALA A 12 18.22 11.15 -10.15
C ALA A 12 17.89 10.70 -11.59
N THR A 13 18.02 9.40 -11.90
CA THR A 13 17.62 8.90 -13.22
C THR A 13 16.10 8.97 -13.36
N PRO A 14 15.60 9.64 -14.41
CA PRO A 14 14.17 9.70 -14.67
C PRO A 14 13.66 8.30 -14.98
N VAL A 15 12.73 7.81 -14.18
CA VAL A 15 12.01 6.56 -14.46
C VAL A 15 10.74 6.93 -15.20
N ALA A 16 10.57 6.36 -16.38
CA ALA A 16 9.39 6.55 -17.21
C ALA A 16 8.23 5.72 -16.65
N LEU A 17 7.29 6.37 -15.94
CA LEU A 17 5.99 5.74 -15.67
C LEU A 17 5.11 5.89 -16.91
N LYS A 18 4.93 4.79 -17.65
CA LYS A 18 3.89 4.71 -18.67
C LYS A 18 2.54 4.55 -17.98
N PHE A 19 1.79 5.65 -17.90
CA PHE A 19 0.39 5.58 -17.54
C PHE A 19 -0.38 4.89 -18.67
N LEU A 20 -1.25 3.95 -18.33
CA LEU A 20 -2.00 3.15 -19.30
C LEU A 20 -2.87 3.99 -20.27
N LEU A 21 -3.15 5.26 -19.93
CA LEU A 21 -3.91 6.21 -20.76
C LEU A 21 -3.21 7.57 -21.03
N PHE A 22 -2.03 7.83 -20.47
CA PHE A 22 -1.37 9.16 -20.56
C PHE A 22 0.10 9.04 -20.99
N GLU A 23 0.66 10.13 -21.51
CA GLU A 23 2.09 10.22 -21.87
C GLU A 23 3.00 9.89 -20.68
N SER A 24 4.17 9.33 -20.99
CA SER A 24 5.18 8.97 -20.00
C SER A 24 5.71 10.21 -19.27
N ILE A 25 5.31 10.40 -18.01
CA ILE A 25 5.88 11.45 -17.17
C ILE A 25 7.16 10.89 -16.55
N GLN A 26 8.28 11.54 -16.86
CA GLN A 26 9.58 11.23 -16.29
C GLN A 26 9.61 11.76 -14.84
N MET A 27 9.56 10.85 -13.87
CA MET A 27 9.61 11.21 -12.45
C MET A 27 10.87 10.63 -11.79
N PRO A 28 11.49 11.34 -10.83
CA PRO A 28 12.61 10.81 -10.07
C PRO A 28 12.19 9.56 -9.28
N LEU A 29 13.04 8.54 -9.23
CA LEU A 29 12.79 7.31 -8.46
C LEU A 29 12.49 7.60 -6.97
N GLY A 30 13.12 8.65 -6.43
CA GLY A 30 12.75 9.38 -5.20
C GLY A 30 11.27 9.44 -4.89
N VAL A 31 10.54 10.04 -5.82
CA VAL A 31 9.13 10.40 -5.66
C VAL A 31 8.27 9.15 -5.63
N LEU A 32 8.57 8.17 -6.50
CA LEU A 32 7.85 6.90 -6.55
C LEU A 32 8.01 6.11 -5.25
N LEU A 33 9.24 6.04 -4.72
CA LEU A 33 9.51 5.30 -3.49
C LEU A 33 8.87 5.97 -2.27
N ALA A 34 8.89 7.29 -2.19
CA ALA A 34 8.19 8.03 -1.12
C ALA A 34 6.67 7.79 -1.16
N LEU A 35 6.06 7.76 -2.35
CA LEU A 35 4.64 7.46 -2.52
C LEU A 35 4.29 6.04 -2.04
N ILE A 36 5.04 5.03 -2.47
CA ILE A 36 4.74 3.63 -2.08
C ILE A 36 4.98 3.42 -0.58
N ALA A 37 6.03 4.02 -0.03
CA ALA A 37 6.35 3.93 1.40
C ALA A 37 5.25 4.56 2.26
N SER A 38 4.78 5.77 1.91
CA SER A 38 3.69 6.44 2.62
C SER A 38 2.37 5.67 2.49
N LEU A 39 2.04 5.16 1.30
CA LEU A 39 0.83 4.39 1.08
C LEU A 39 0.83 3.07 1.86
N SER A 40 1.97 2.37 1.90
CA SER A 40 2.11 1.15 2.71
C SER A 40 1.90 1.41 4.19
N LEU A 41 2.38 2.56 4.68
CA LEU A 41 2.23 2.97 6.08
C LEU A 41 0.76 3.25 6.43
N LEU A 42 0.05 3.95 5.53
CA LEU A 42 -1.39 4.18 5.64
C LEU A 42 -2.17 2.85 5.62
N VAL A 43 -1.88 1.98 4.66
CA VAL A 43 -2.53 0.67 4.55
C VAL A 43 -2.31 -0.17 5.80
N THR A 44 -1.09 -0.22 6.32
CA THR A 44 -0.77 -0.99 7.54
C THR A 44 -1.52 -0.45 8.76
N LEU A 45 -1.67 0.88 8.87
CA LEU A 45 -2.42 1.52 9.94
C LEU A 45 -3.93 1.24 9.85
N LEU A 46 -4.49 1.22 8.63
CA LEU A 46 -5.91 1.02 8.38
C LEU A 46 -6.32 -0.46 8.34
N LEU A 47 -5.39 -1.39 8.09
CA LEU A 47 -5.65 -2.82 7.98
C LEU A 47 -6.41 -3.43 9.18
N PRO A 48 -6.04 -3.20 10.46
CA PRO A 48 -6.77 -3.77 11.59
C PRO A 48 -8.19 -3.20 11.72
N LEU A 49 -8.42 -1.95 11.35
CA LEU A 49 -9.75 -1.35 11.35
C LEU A 49 -10.65 -2.03 10.30
N LEU A 50 -10.11 -2.28 9.11
CA LEU A 50 -10.82 -2.98 8.04
C LEU A 50 -11.19 -4.41 8.44
N ILE A 51 -10.28 -5.14 9.09
CA ILE A 51 -10.53 -6.50 9.58
C ILE A 51 -11.64 -6.52 10.64
N ARG A 52 -11.67 -5.55 11.56
CA ARG A 52 -12.74 -5.45 12.58
C ARG A 52 -14.11 -5.18 11.97
N LEU A 53 -14.17 -4.32 10.95
CA LEU A 53 -15.41 -4.01 10.23
C LEU A 53 -15.93 -5.21 9.43
N THR A 54 -15.05 -5.98 8.80
CA THR A 54 -15.42 -7.21 8.07
C THR A 54 -15.73 -8.38 9.00
N GLY A 55 -14.98 -8.54 10.10
CA GLY A 55 -15.09 -9.69 11.01
C GLY A 55 -16.31 -9.66 11.93
N SER A 56 -16.95 -8.50 12.12
CA SER A 56 -18.17 -8.39 12.93
C SER A 56 -19.39 -9.10 12.30
N ARG A 57 -19.30 -9.52 11.04
CA ARG A 57 -20.39 -10.18 10.32
C ARG A 57 -20.19 -11.69 10.13
N ALA A 58 -19.03 -12.23 10.50
CA ALA A 58 -18.69 -13.64 10.33
C ALA A 58 -18.75 -14.47 11.63
N ASN A 59 -18.78 -13.81 12.80
CA ASN A 59 -18.82 -14.50 14.11
C ASN A 59 -20.25 -14.76 14.63
N ASP A 60 -21.26 -14.02 14.15
CA ASP A 60 -22.64 -14.27 14.57
C ASP A 60 -23.18 -15.58 13.96
N ASP A 61 -22.84 -15.87 12.69
CA ASP A 61 -23.31 -17.08 11.98
C ASP A 61 -22.64 -18.39 12.46
N ALA A 62 -21.45 -18.32 13.07
CA ALA A 62 -20.67 -19.49 13.51
C ALA A 62 -21.08 -20.00 14.91
N ASN A 63 -21.57 -19.10 15.77
CA ASN A 63 -22.09 -19.47 17.09
C ASN A 63 -23.50 -20.09 17.00
N GLU A 64 -24.24 -19.83 15.91
CA GLU A 64 -25.57 -20.40 15.72
C GLU A 64 -25.62 -21.87 15.30
N GLN A 65 -24.50 -22.45 14.87
CA GLN A 65 -24.42 -23.84 14.40
C GLN A 65 -23.83 -24.80 15.43
N ASP A 66 -23.30 -24.29 16.54
CA ASP A 66 -22.70 -25.09 17.62
C ASP A 66 -23.71 -25.52 18.70
N TRP A 67 -24.98 -25.11 18.58
CA TRP A 67 -26.07 -25.49 19.49
C TRP A 67 -27.12 -26.46 18.91
N VAL A 68 -26.85 -27.08 17.75
CA VAL A 68 -27.76 -28.05 17.08
C VAL A 68 -27.20 -29.47 17.06
#